data_AF-A0A520MB04-F1
#
_entry.id   AF-A0A520MB04-F1
#
_cell.length_a   1.000
_cell.length_b   1.000
_cell.length_c   1.000
_cell.angle_alpha   90.00
_cell.angle_beta   90.00
_cell.angle_gamma   90.00
#
_symmetry.space_group_name_H-M   'P 1'
#
loop_
_entity.id
_entity.type
_entity.pdbx_description
1 polymer ?
#
loop_
_entity_poly.entity_id
_entity_poly.type
_entity_poly.pdbx_seq_one_letter_code
_entity_poly.pdbx_strand_id
1 'polypeptide(L)'
;MKEPRTTDFGKIIKGKSDPRYNPSPPKGGLVIRVTTKVLDGYEKTENTYRKIMHRSLGRDNFWVTVSEKKELINGKLPDTFLRRLVRFHLVDNTRGEPTMWRLSDIRTIKGNLENGQLSAKVVLRNDQGDRGYETQILGMIKTEGGEITGFDAVAKGQYWGEGKYTRNAPKGRFPLAVAFKLADGKDIADSIPPQGSRGWVQGYIN
;
A
#
# COMPACT_ATOMS: atom_id res chain seq x y z
N MET A 1 9.68 51.60 -4.09
CA MET A 1 9.08 50.25 -4.27
C MET A 1 8.64 50.13 -5.72
N LYS A 2 9.04 49.10 -6.46
CA LYS A 2 8.55 48.84 -7.82
C LYS A 2 7.19 48.15 -7.72
N GLU A 3 6.21 48.60 -8.51
CA GLU A 3 4.90 47.96 -8.59
C GLU A 3 5.01 46.47 -9.01
N PRO A 4 4.16 45.59 -8.48
CA PRO A 4 4.11 44.20 -8.92
C PRO A 4 3.68 44.14 -10.38
N ARG A 5 4.47 43.46 -11.23
CA ARG A 5 4.09 43.21 -12.62
C ARG A 5 2.85 42.32 -12.65
N THR A 6 1.72 42.89 -13.03
CA THR A 6 0.52 42.17 -13.45
C THR A 6 0.71 41.68 -14.90
N THR A 7 1.57 40.69 -15.09
CA THR A 7 1.58 39.92 -16.34
C THR A 7 0.34 39.03 -16.37
N ASP A 8 -0.55 39.27 -17.33
CA ASP A 8 -1.67 38.41 -17.66
C ASP A 8 -1.13 37.07 -18.17
N PHE A 9 -1.13 36.05 -17.31
CA PHE A 9 -0.76 34.70 -17.69
C PHE A 9 -1.96 34.07 -18.38
N GLY A 10 -1.90 33.96 -19.71
CA GLY A 10 -2.93 33.29 -20.50
C GLY A 10 -3.31 31.93 -19.90
N LYS A 11 -4.62 31.62 -19.96
CA LYS A 11 -5.19 30.40 -19.36
C LYS A 11 -4.45 29.16 -19.85
N ILE A 12 -3.84 28.42 -18.92
CA ILE A 12 -3.23 27.13 -19.23
C ILE A 12 -4.35 26.13 -19.54
N ILE A 13 -4.39 25.64 -20.77
CA ILE A 13 -5.31 24.59 -21.19
C ILE A 13 -4.73 23.24 -20.78
N LYS A 14 -5.55 22.37 -20.17
CA LYS A 14 -5.13 21.04 -19.74
C LYS A 14 -4.65 20.23 -20.95
N GLY A 15 -3.36 19.87 -20.96
CA GLY A 15 -2.77 19.01 -21.98
C GLY A 15 -3.23 17.54 -21.88
N LYS A 16 -2.82 16.73 -22.86
CA LYS A 16 -3.06 15.28 -22.85
C LYS A 16 -2.24 14.62 -21.74
N SER A 17 -2.87 13.77 -20.93
CA SER A 17 -2.17 13.00 -19.89
C SER A 17 -1.19 12.03 -20.53
N ASP A 18 0.05 12.00 -20.04
CA ASP A 18 1.05 11.02 -20.45
C ASP A 18 0.79 9.67 -19.73
N PRO A 19 0.41 8.60 -20.46
CA PRO A 19 0.09 7.32 -19.85
C PRO A 19 1.30 6.66 -19.16
N ARG A 20 2.53 7.07 -19.47
CA ARG A 20 3.75 6.57 -18.81
C ARG A 20 3.83 7.00 -17.34
N TYR A 21 3.26 8.15 -17.01
CA TYR A 21 3.28 8.73 -15.67
C TYR A 21 1.93 8.68 -14.96
N ASN A 22 0.87 8.30 -15.68
CA ASN A 22 -0.48 8.17 -15.14
C ASN A 22 -1.12 6.82 -15.55
N PRO A 23 -0.57 5.69 -15.08
CA PRO A 23 -1.11 4.39 -15.42
C PRO A 23 -2.50 4.21 -14.83
N SER A 24 -3.35 3.47 -15.54
CA SER A 24 -4.70 3.15 -15.10
C SER A 24 -4.76 1.80 -14.40
N PRO A 25 -5.74 1.57 -13.50
CA PRO A 25 -5.97 0.27 -12.90
C PRO A 25 -6.18 -0.83 -13.95
N PRO A 26 -5.85 -2.10 -13.64
CA PRO A 26 -6.09 -3.22 -14.54
C PRO A 26 -7.56 -3.29 -14.96
N LYS A 27 -7.82 -3.37 -16.27
CA LYS A 27 -9.19 -3.45 -16.81
C LYS A 27 -9.91 -4.67 -16.24
N GLY A 28 -11.08 -4.45 -15.64
CA GLY A 28 -11.88 -5.50 -14.99
C GLY A 28 -11.29 -6.04 -13.68
N GLY A 29 -10.22 -5.43 -13.19
CA GLY A 29 -9.62 -5.70 -11.89
C GLY A 29 -10.35 -4.97 -10.75
N LEU A 30 -9.72 -4.94 -9.59
CA LEU A 30 -10.20 -4.21 -8.41
C LEU A 30 -9.17 -3.19 -7.93
N VAL A 31 -9.66 -2.15 -7.28
CA VAL A 31 -8.86 -1.24 -6.47
C VAL A 31 -9.19 -1.50 -5.01
N ILE A 32 -8.17 -1.83 -4.22
CA ILE A 32 -8.25 -1.98 -2.77
C ILE A 32 -7.49 -0.81 -2.15
N ARG A 33 -8.16 0.03 -1.37
CA ARG A 33 -7.53 1.09 -0.57
C ARG A 33 -6.64 0.46 0.50
N VAL A 34 -5.45 1.01 0.64
CA VAL A 34 -4.46 0.59 1.66
C VAL A 34 -4.24 1.76 2.61
N THR A 35 -4.37 1.51 3.90
CA THR A 35 -4.08 2.49 4.95
C THR A 35 -3.10 1.93 5.96
N THR A 36 -1.96 2.60 6.13
CA THR A 36 -0.89 2.15 7.02
C THR A 36 -0.79 3.06 8.24
N LYS A 37 -0.54 2.47 9.41
CA LYS A 37 -0.32 3.19 10.65
C LYS A 37 0.73 2.51 11.53
N VAL A 38 1.72 3.30 11.95
CA VAL A 38 2.54 2.98 13.12
C VAL A 38 1.69 3.24 14.37
N LEU A 39 1.45 2.19 15.15
CA LEU A 39 0.52 2.24 16.28
C LEU A 39 1.19 2.77 17.56
N ASP A 40 2.50 2.55 17.72
CA ASP A 40 3.26 2.92 18.91
C ASP A 40 4.79 2.91 18.62
N GLY A 41 5.59 3.29 19.62
CA GLY A 41 7.05 3.20 19.62
C GLY A 41 7.78 4.51 19.35
N TYR A 42 7.05 5.56 18.96
CA TYR A 42 7.64 6.89 18.81
C TYR A 42 8.04 7.47 20.17
N GLU A 43 9.24 8.06 20.23
CA GLU A 43 9.64 8.85 21.39
C GLU A 43 8.74 10.08 21.56
N LYS A 44 8.47 10.45 22.83
CA LYS A 44 7.77 11.69 23.14
C LYS A 44 8.56 12.87 22.59
N THR A 45 7.85 13.84 22.02
CA THR A 45 8.47 15.01 21.41
C THR A 45 7.55 16.20 21.51
N GLU A 46 8.12 17.38 21.78
CA GLU A 46 7.38 18.65 21.74
C GLU A 46 7.40 19.30 20.35
N ASN A 47 8.20 18.79 19.41
CA ASN A 47 8.26 19.33 18.06
C ASN A 47 6.95 19.06 17.29
N THR A 48 6.28 20.13 16.86
CA THR A 48 5.00 20.07 16.15
C THR A 48 5.03 19.21 14.88
N TYR A 49 6.09 19.32 14.06
CA TYR A 49 6.20 18.55 12.82
C TYR A 49 6.37 17.05 13.09
N ARG A 50 7.13 16.69 14.13
CA ARG A 50 7.24 15.29 14.56
C ARG A 50 5.91 14.77 15.10
N LYS A 51 5.18 15.56 15.89
CA LYS A 51 3.82 15.20 16.35
C LYS A 51 2.87 14.92 15.18
N ILE A 52 2.93 15.72 14.12
CA ILE A 52 2.14 15.50 12.89
C ILE A 52 2.54 14.15 12.27
N MET A 53 3.83 13.91 12.04
CA MET A 53 4.32 12.66 11.43
C MET A 53 3.96 11.42 12.24
N HIS A 54 4.08 11.47 13.57
CA HIS A 54 3.69 10.36 14.45
C HIS A 54 2.18 10.05 14.34
N ARG A 55 1.36 11.05 14.01
CA ARG A 55 -0.09 10.94 13.84
C ARG A 55 -0.52 10.63 12.41
N SER A 56 0.36 10.75 11.43
CA SER A 56 0.07 10.49 10.01
C SER A 56 -0.43 9.07 9.74
N LEU A 57 -1.14 8.95 8.61
CA LEU A 57 -1.56 7.71 7.99
C LEU A 57 -0.88 7.61 6.63
N GLY A 58 -0.33 6.44 6.32
CA GLY A 58 0.05 6.12 4.94
C GLY A 58 -1.21 5.78 4.15
N ARG A 59 -1.30 6.27 2.91
CA ARG A 59 -2.38 5.91 1.97
C ARG A 59 -1.76 5.39 0.69
N ASP A 60 -2.27 4.27 0.20
CA ASP A 60 -1.90 3.72 -1.10
C ASP A 60 -3.09 2.96 -1.70
N ASN A 61 -2.95 2.49 -2.93
CA ASN A 61 -3.90 1.59 -3.57
C ASN A 61 -3.21 0.29 -3.96
N PHE A 62 -3.91 -0.81 -3.75
CA PHE A 62 -3.53 -2.13 -4.23
C PHE A 62 -4.42 -2.53 -5.41
N TRP A 63 -3.81 -2.63 -6.58
CA TRP A 63 -4.49 -3.16 -7.76
C TRP A 63 -4.48 -4.69 -7.78
N VAL A 64 -5.68 -5.24 -8.02
CA VAL A 64 -5.95 -6.66 -8.24
C VAL A 64 -6.27 -6.86 -9.71
N THR A 65 -5.70 -7.89 -10.33
CA THR A 65 -5.94 -8.15 -11.76
C THR A 65 -7.27 -8.87 -11.96
N VAL A 66 -7.75 -8.91 -13.21
CA VAL A 66 -8.97 -9.65 -13.54
C VAL A 66 -8.84 -11.16 -13.32
N SER A 67 -7.65 -11.74 -13.52
CA SER A 67 -7.41 -13.17 -13.29
C SER A 67 -7.44 -13.49 -11.79
N GLU A 68 -6.76 -12.68 -10.98
CA GLU A 68 -6.77 -12.86 -9.52
C GLU A 68 -8.15 -12.63 -8.93
N LYS A 69 -8.88 -11.60 -9.41
CA LYS A 69 -10.28 -11.38 -9.02
C LYS A 69 -11.12 -12.64 -9.24
N LYS A 70 -11.01 -13.27 -10.40
CA LYS A 70 -11.73 -14.52 -10.72
C LYS A 70 -11.35 -15.65 -9.78
N GLU A 71 -10.07 -15.80 -9.45
CA GLU A 71 -9.62 -16.83 -8.52
C GLU A 71 -10.13 -16.59 -7.10
N LEU A 72 -10.09 -15.34 -6.61
CA LEU A 72 -10.63 -14.95 -5.30
C LEU A 72 -12.14 -15.25 -5.21
N ILE A 73 -12.91 -14.97 -6.28
CA ILE A 73 -14.34 -15.31 -6.35
C ILE A 73 -14.56 -16.82 -6.20
N ASN A 74 -13.67 -17.63 -6.79
CA ASN A 74 -13.71 -19.09 -6.70
C ASN A 74 -13.09 -19.64 -5.40
N GLY A 75 -12.87 -18.79 -4.39
CA GLY A 75 -12.31 -19.18 -3.09
C GLY A 75 -10.83 -19.58 -3.15
N LYS A 76 -10.11 -19.24 -4.21
CA LYS A 76 -8.67 -19.52 -4.35
C LYS A 76 -7.87 -18.27 -4.02
N LEU A 77 -6.78 -18.43 -3.28
CA LEU A 77 -5.83 -17.35 -3.00
C LEU A 77 -4.68 -17.40 -4.01
N PRO A 78 -4.61 -16.46 -4.97
CA PRO A 78 -3.53 -16.46 -5.96
C PRO A 78 -2.20 -16.11 -5.30
N ASP A 79 -1.14 -16.84 -5.66
CA ASP A 79 0.21 -16.55 -5.18
C ASP A 79 0.70 -15.17 -5.66
N THR A 80 0.39 -14.76 -6.90
CA THR A 80 0.72 -13.43 -7.43
C THR A 80 0.05 -12.32 -6.62
N PHE A 81 -1.22 -12.50 -6.25
CA PHE A 81 -1.97 -11.56 -5.43
C PHE A 81 -1.27 -11.37 -4.07
N LEU A 82 -0.99 -12.47 -3.38
CA LEU A 82 -0.44 -12.42 -2.02
C LEU A 82 1.00 -11.88 -2.04
N ARG A 83 1.82 -12.28 -3.01
CA ARG A 83 3.18 -11.73 -3.18
C ARG A 83 3.17 -10.25 -3.49
N ARG A 84 2.28 -9.77 -4.36
CA ARG A 84 2.19 -8.34 -4.70
C ARG A 84 1.72 -7.51 -3.51
N LEU A 85 0.71 -7.97 -2.78
CA LEU A 85 0.28 -7.38 -1.52
C LEU A 85 1.45 -7.28 -0.53
N VAL A 86 2.16 -8.38 -0.32
CA VAL A 86 3.28 -8.44 0.63
C VAL A 86 4.42 -7.51 0.23
N ARG A 87 4.82 -7.51 -1.05
CA ARG A 87 6.00 -6.75 -1.50
C ARG A 87 5.82 -5.25 -1.45
N PHE A 88 4.64 -4.78 -1.84
CA PHE A 88 4.42 -3.37 -2.11
C PHE A 88 3.53 -2.70 -1.08
N HIS A 89 2.74 -3.44 -0.31
CA HIS A 89 1.73 -2.87 0.60
C HIS A 89 1.98 -3.19 2.08
N LEU A 90 2.84 -4.14 2.41
CA LEU A 90 3.31 -4.35 3.80
C LEU A 90 4.57 -3.53 4.11
N VAL A 91 4.51 -2.23 3.81
CA VAL A 91 5.59 -1.27 3.98
C VAL A 91 5.17 -0.13 4.89
N ASP A 92 6.12 0.46 5.63
CA ASP A 92 5.88 1.70 6.33
C ASP A 92 6.06 2.90 5.37
N ASN A 93 4.93 3.41 4.87
CA ASN A 93 4.83 4.63 4.05
C ASN A 93 4.22 5.81 4.82
N THR A 94 4.15 5.74 6.16
CA THR A 94 3.47 6.76 7.00
C THR A 94 4.14 8.14 6.98
N ARG A 95 5.41 8.19 6.58
CA ARG A 95 6.27 9.37 6.69
C ARG A 95 6.79 9.88 5.33
N GLY A 96 6.59 9.12 4.25
CA GLY A 96 7.17 9.43 2.94
C GLY A 96 7.38 8.22 2.06
N GLU A 97 8.38 8.28 1.18
CA GLU A 97 8.71 7.23 0.23
C GLU A 97 9.28 5.99 0.95
N PRO A 98 8.61 4.83 0.89
CA PRO A 98 9.10 3.60 1.47
C PRO A 98 10.15 2.95 0.55
N THR A 99 10.87 1.96 1.08
CA THR A 99 11.66 1.04 0.25
C THR A 99 10.85 -0.23 0.05
N MET A 100 10.50 -0.59 -1.19
CA MET A 100 9.70 -1.80 -1.43
C MET A 100 10.50 -3.07 -1.11
N TRP A 101 9.80 -4.17 -0.78
CA TRP A 101 10.45 -5.45 -0.51
C TRP A 101 10.85 -6.15 -1.81
N ARG A 102 12.07 -6.67 -1.84
CA ARG A 102 12.53 -7.57 -2.90
C ARG A 102 11.92 -8.96 -2.70
N LEU A 103 11.90 -9.76 -3.76
CA LEU A 103 11.48 -11.16 -3.64
C LEU A 103 12.33 -11.93 -2.62
N SER A 104 13.64 -11.66 -2.58
CA SER A 104 14.57 -12.26 -1.61
C SER A 104 14.33 -11.84 -0.16
N ASP A 105 13.62 -10.73 0.08
CA ASP A 105 13.31 -10.27 1.44
C ASP A 105 12.14 -11.05 2.05
N ILE A 106 11.38 -11.80 1.24
CA ILE A 106 10.27 -12.66 1.70
C ILE A 106 10.85 -13.94 2.27
N ARG A 107 10.90 -14.04 3.60
CA ARG A 107 11.41 -15.23 4.30
C ARG A 107 10.32 -16.27 4.51
N THR A 108 9.08 -15.82 4.69
CA THR A 108 7.92 -16.71 4.79
C THR A 108 6.68 -16.00 4.30
N ILE A 109 5.87 -16.70 3.51
CA ILE A 109 4.53 -16.30 3.11
C ILE A 109 3.68 -17.58 3.10
N LYS A 110 2.67 -17.64 3.97
CA LYS A 110 1.72 -18.75 4.03
C LYS A 110 0.33 -18.16 4.16
N GLY A 111 -0.47 -18.29 3.12
CA GLY A 111 -1.83 -17.75 3.07
C GLY A 111 -2.86 -18.85 2.84
N ASN A 112 -4.07 -18.60 3.33
CA ASN A 112 -5.26 -19.40 3.06
C ASN A 112 -6.44 -18.47 2.75
N LEU A 113 -7.32 -18.93 1.88
CA LEU A 113 -8.63 -18.33 1.67
C LEU A 113 -9.66 -19.45 1.75
N GLU A 114 -10.54 -19.38 2.73
CA GLU A 114 -11.55 -20.41 2.97
C GLU A 114 -12.85 -19.74 3.36
N ASN A 115 -13.94 -20.03 2.64
CA ASN A 115 -15.27 -19.45 2.90
C ASN A 115 -15.24 -17.91 3.03
N GLY A 116 -14.45 -17.25 2.16
CA GLY A 116 -14.25 -15.80 2.17
C GLY A 116 -13.32 -15.29 3.27
N GLN A 117 -12.84 -16.13 4.19
CA GLN A 117 -11.89 -15.76 5.24
C GLN A 117 -10.47 -15.80 4.70
N LEU A 118 -9.84 -14.63 4.59
CA LEU A 118 -8.43 -14.48 4.26
C LEU A 118 -7.61 -14.56 5.54
N SER A 119 -6.62 -15.46 5.57
CA SER A 119 -5.57 -15.45 6.59
C SER A 119 -4.20 -15.63 5.97
N ALA A 120 -3.18 -14.94 6.49
CA ALA A 120 -1.82 -15.19 6.09
C ALA A 120 -0.82 -14.88 7.20
N LYS A 121 0.27 -15.67 7.27
CA LYS A 121 1.46 -15.38 8.08
C LYS A 121 2.59 -14.96 7.18
N VAL A 122 3.22 -13.83 7.51
CA VAL A 122 4.26 -13.20 6.69
C VAL A 122 5.47 -12.84 7.54
N VAL A 123 6.67 -13.16 7.05
CA VAL A 123 7.95 -12.76 7.62
C VAL A 123 8.79 -12.11 6.52
N LEU A 124 9.10 -10.83 6.72
CA LEU A 124 9.92 -10.00 5.84
C LEU A 124 11.19 -9.60 6.56
N ARG A 125 12.32 -9.72 5.88
CA ARG A 125 13.62 -9.29 6.40
C ARG A 125 14.59 -9.08 5.25
N ASN A 126 15.23 -7.91 5.18
CA ASN A 126 16.32 -7.70 4.23
C ASN A 126 17.56 -8.55 4.58
N ASP A 127 18.57 -8.54 3.73
CA ASP A 127 19.75 -9.39 3.92
C ASP A 127 20.60 -8.95 5.12
N GLN A 128 20.60 -7.65 5.42
CA GLN A 128 21.32 -7.08 6.57
C GLN A 128 20.61 -7.36 7.91
N GLY A 129 19.32 -7.70 7.89
CA GLY A 129 18.51 -7.94 9.08
C GLY A 129 18.09 -6.69 9.86
N ASP A 130 18.57 -5.51 9.47
CA ASP A 130 18.27 -4.23 10.11
C ASP A 130 16.89 -3.67 9.75
N ARG A 131 16.20 -4.27 8.78
CA ARG A 131 14.83 -3.93 8.40
C ARG A 131 13.96 -5.18 8.20
N GLY A 132 12.76 -5.18 8.76
CA GLY A 132 11.84 -6.31 8.62
C GLY A 132 10.44 -6.05 9.13
N TYR A 133 9.57 -7.04 8.88
CA TYR A 133 8.18 -7.05 9.35
C TYR A 133 7.70 -8.49 9.57
N GLU A 134 7.27 -8.79 10.78
CA GLU A 134 6.66 -10.07 11.15
C GLU A 134 5.19 -9.81 11.47
N THR A 135 4.28 -10.37 10.66
CA THR A 135 2.86 -10.00 10.71
C THR A 135 1.92 -11.16 10.36
N GLN A 136 0.67 -11.01 10.79
CA GLN A 136 -0.46 -11.79 10.33
C GLN A 136 -1.46 -10.88 9.62
N ILE A 137 -2.01 -11.38 8.51
CA ILE A 137 -3.14 -10.79 7.80
C ILE A 137 -4.37 -11.60 8.17
N LEU A 138 -5.45 -10.92 8.54
CA LEU A 138 -6.78 -11.50 8.73
C LEU A 138 -7.82 -10.62 8.02
N GLY A 139 -8.79 -11.23 7.35
CA GLY A 139 -9.81 -10.47 6.65
C GLY A 139 -10.94 -11.30 6.08
N MET A 140 -11.89 -10.59 5.48
CA MET A 140 -13.08 -11.12 4.83
C MET A 140 -13.18 -10.61 3.40
N ILE A 141 -13.49 -11.50 2.48
CA ILE A 141 -13.86 -11.23 1.10
C ILE A 141 -15.31 -11.66 0.92
N LYS A 142 -16.18 -10.72 0.54
CA LYS A 142 -17.59 -10.98 0.28
C LYS A 142 -17.82 -11.08 -1.21
N THR A 143 -18.51 -12.14 -1.63
CA THR A 143 -18.85 -12.39 -3.01
C THR A 143 -20.37 -12.55 -3.17
N GLU A 144 -20.96 -11.82 -4.11
CA GLU A 144 -22.39 -11.86 -4.41
C GLU A 144 -22.56 -11.81 -5.93
N GLY A 145 -23.38 -12.70 -6.50
CA GLY A 145 -23.66 -12.70 -7.95
C GLY A 145 -22.42 -12.85 -8.84
N GLY A 146 -21.36 -13.50 -8.37
CA GLY A 146 -20.10 -13.64 -9.11
C GLY A 146 -19.20 -12.40 -9.08
N GLU A 147 -19.47 -11.45 -8.20
CA GLU A 147 -18.70 -10.22 -8.01
C GLU A 147 -18.18 -10.10 -6.58
N ILE A 148 -17.05 -9.40 -6.37
CA ILE A 148 -16.56 -9.08 -5.03
C ILE A 148 -17.23 -7.78 -4.59
N THR A 149 -18.11 -7.86 -3.60
CA THR A 149 -18.86 -6.72 -3.03
C THR A 149 -18.22 -6.16 -1.77
N GLY A 150 -17.29 -6.91 -1.17
CA GLY A 150 -16.57 -6.48 0.03
C GLY A 150 -15.18 -7.08 0.11
N PHE A 151 -14.23 -6.28 0.57
CA PHE A 151 -12.90 -6.72 0.93
C PHE A 151 -12.50 -5.90 2.15
N ASP A 152 -12.33 -6.54 3.29
CA ASP A 152 -11.88 -5.91 4.53
C ASP A 152 -10.83 -6.81 5.18
N ALA A 153 -9.59 -6.35 5.24
CA ALA A 153 -8.51 -7.09 5.88
C ALA A 153 -7.57 -6.17 6.67
N VAL A 154 -6.90 -6.73 7.66
CA VAL A 154 -5.87 -6.03 8.45
C VAL A 154 -4.65 -6.92 8.57
N ALA A 155 -3.50 -6.36 8.22
CA ALA A 155 -2.20 -6.86 8.64
C ALA A 155 -1.78 -6.15 9.92
N LYS A 156 -1.38 -6.86 10.97
CA LYS A 156 -0.80 -6.26 12.17
C LYS A 156 0.39 -7.09 12.64
N GLY A 157 1.45 -6.43 13.10
CA GLY A 157 2.66 -7.12 13.49
C GLY A 157 3.75 -6.21 14.01
N GLN A 158 4.97 -6.75 14.10
CA GLN A 158 6.15 -6.03 14.56
C GLN A 158 7.06 -5.68 13.38
N TYR A 159 7.18 -4.38 13.11
CA TYR A 159 8.08 -3.81 12.11
C TYR A 159 9.37 -3.32 12.79
N TRP A 160 10.47 -3.27 12.05
CA TRP A 160 11.69 -2.58 12.49
C TRP A 160 12.49 -2.03 11.32
N GLY A 161 13.35 -1.06 11.63
CA GLY A 161 14.17 -0.37 10.65
C GLY A 161 13.39 0.63 9.82
N GLU A 162 14.06 1.20 8.82
CA GLU A 162 13.51 2.23 7.95
C GLU A 162 14.08 2.11 6.53
N GLY A 163 13.41 2.77 5.58
CA GLY A 163 13.87 2.83 4.20
C GLY A 163 15.00 3.83 3.98
N LYS A 164 15.65 3.75 2.82
CA LYS A 164 16.72 4.68 2.41
C LYS A 164 16.27 6.14 2.35
N TYR A 165 15.02 6.37 1.96
CA TYR A 165 14.51 7.69 1.59
C TYR A 165 13.78 8.43 2.72
N THR A 166 13.31 7.70 3.73
CA THR A 166 12.46 8.25 4.79
C THR A 166 12.98 7.83 6.15
N ARG A 167 13.39 8.82 6.95
CA ARG A 167 14.06 8.66 8.25
C ARG A 167 13.11 8.79 9.44
N ASN A 168 13.63 8.51 10.64
CA ASN A 168 12.97 8.68 11.94
C ASN A 168 11.82 7.69 12.18
N ALA A 169 12.04 6.41 11.90
CA ALA A 169 11.13 5.36 12.40
C ALA A 169 11.26 5.26 13.92
N PRO A 170 10.27 4.66 14.62
CA PRO A 170 10.50 4.19 15.98
C PRO A 170 11.77 3.33 16.07
N LYS A 171 12.50 3.46 17.17
CA LYS A 171 13.69 2.65 17.42
C LYS A 171 13.28 1.20 17.73
N GLY A 172 14.09 0.24 17.30
CA GLY A 172 13.86 -1.18 17.57
C GLY A 172 12.61 -1.70 16.86
N ARG A 173 11.87 -2.58 17.53
CA ARG A 173 10.63 -3.17 17.04
C ARG A 173 9.43 -2.35 17.47
N PHE A 174 8.51 -2.11 16.55
CA PHE A 174 7.31 -1.33 16.79
C PHE A 174 6.08 -1.91 16.08
N PRO A 175 4.88 -1.72 16.65
CA PRO A 175 3.66 -2.22 16.05
C PRO A 175 3.28 -1.39 14.81
N LEU A 176 3.21 -2.06 13.66
CA LEU A 176 2.66 -1.52 12.41
C LEU A 176 1.34 -2.24 12.10
N ALA A 177 0.36 -1.49 11.59
CA ALA A 177 -0.85 -2.04 11.02
C ALA A 177 -1.08 -1.51 9.59
N VAL A 178 -1.61 -2.37 8.73
CA VAL A 178 -2.02 -2.04 7.36
C VAL A 178 -3.45 -2.55 7.17
N ALA A 179 -4.39 -1.64 6.92
CA ALA A 179 -5.77 -1.96 6.62
C ALA A 179 -6.00 -1.94 5.10
N PHE A 180 -6.82 -2.88 4.63
CA PHE A 180 -7.19 -3.05 3.24
C PHE A 180 -8.70 -2.98 3.13
N LYS A 181 -9.20 -2.13 2.23
CA LYS A 181 -10.63 -1.94 2.02
C LYS A 181 -10.99 -1.83 0.54
N LEU A 182 -12.03 -2.51 0.09
CA LEU A 182 -12.52 -2.33 -1.28
C LEU A 182 -12.82 -0.84 -1.57
N ALA A 183 -12.30 -0.32 -2.68
CA ALA A 183 -12.60 1.03 -3.12
C ALA A 183 -14.04 1.12 -3.65
N ASP A 184 -14.72 2.23 -3.39
CA ASP A 184 -16.08 2.51 -3.89
C ASP A 184 -16.11 3.50 -5.06
N GLY A 185 -14.94 4.01 -5.49
CA GLY A 185 -14.79 4.95 -6.59
C GLY A 185 -15.20 6.39 -6.24
N LYS A 186 -15.60 6.66 -5.00
CA LYS A 186 -16.06 7.99 -4.57
C LYS A 186 -14.93 8.90 -4.10
N ASP A 187 -13.79 8.33 -3.74
CA ASP A 187 -12.59 9.09 -3.35
C ASP A 187 -11.69 9.28 -4.56
N ILE A 188 -11.27 10.52 -4.82
CA ILE A 188 -10.32 10.84 -5.89
C ILE A 188 -9.01 10.04 -5.74
N ALA A 189 -8.65 9.67 -4.51
CA ALA A 189 -7.50 8.84 -4.21
C ALA A 189 -7.58 7.45 -4.88
N ASP A 190 -8.77 6.92 -5.18
CA ASP A 190 -8.93 5.58 -5.81
C ASP A 190 -8.35 5.53 -7.23
N SER A 191 -8.25 6.69 -7.88
CA SER A 191 -7.67 6.81 -9.21
C SER A 191 -6.13 6.87 -9.19
N ILE A 192 -5.52 7.06 -8.02
CA ILE A 192 -4.07 7.21 -7.88
C ILE A 192 -3.41 5.84 -8.00
N PRO A 193 -2.39 5.68 -8.84
CA PRO A 193 -1.72 4.40 -8.98
C PRO A 193 -0.93 4.01 -7.72
N PRO A 194 -0.80 2.69 -7.44
CA PRO A 194 -0.01 2.15 -6.35
C PRO A 194 1.38 2.78 -6.34
N GLN A 195 1.90 3.14 -5.16
CA GLN A 195 3.22 3.73 -5.05
C GLN A 195 4.30 2.82 -5.67
N GLY A 196 4.19 1.51 -5.44
CA GLY A 196 5.11 0.51 -6.00
C GLY A 196 5.01 0.31 -7.52
N SER A 197 3.99 0.87 -8.18
CA SER A 197 3.82 0.79 -9.65
C SER A 197 4.45 1.97 -10.40
N ARG A 198 4.82 3.05 -9.70
CA ARG A 198 5.32 4.28 -10.31
C ARG A 198 6.63 4.01 -11.06
N GLY A 199 6.63 4.22 -12.37
CA GLY A 199 7.78 4.00 -13.24
C GLY A 199 8.00 2.55 -13.69
N TRP A 200 7.29 1.56 -13.11
CA TRP A 200 7.43 0.15 -13.50
C TRP A 200 6.17 -0.68 -13.23
N VAL A 201 5.08 -0.35 -13.92
CA VAL A 201 3.79 -1.07 -13.80
C VAL A 201 3.94 -2.57 -14.09
N GLN A 202 4.77 -2.93 -15.08
CA GLN A 202 4.95 -4.32 -15.47
C GLN A 202 5.55 -5.17 -14.34
N GLY A 203 6.58 -4.67 -13.63
CA GLY A 203 7.14 -5.40 -12.50
C GLY A 203 6.33 -5.31 -11.20
N TYR A 204 5.38 -4.37 -11.16
CA TYR A 204 4.39 -4.34 -10.11
C TYR A 204 3.31 -5.40 -10.35
N ILE A 205 2.71 -5.47 -11.54
CA ILE A 205 1.58 -6.38 -11.83
C ILE A 205 1.99 -7.86 -11.92
N ASN A 206 3.18 -8.16 -12.43
CA ASN A 206 3.65 -9.53 -12.67
C ASN A 206 4.15 -10.27 -11.42
#